data_AF-D3SBU2-F1
#
_entry.id   AF-D3SBU2-F1
#
_cell.length_a   1.000
_cell.length_b   1.000
_cell.length_c   1.000
_cell.angle_alpha   90.00
_cell.angle_beta   90.00
_cell.angle_gamma   90.00
#
_symmetry.space_group_name_H-M   'P 1'
#
loop_
_entity.id
_entity.type
_entity.pdbx_description
1 polymer ?
#
loop_
_entity_poly.entity_id
_entity_poly.type
_entity_poly.pdbx_seq_one_letter_code
_entity_poly.pdbx_strand_id
1 'polypeptide(L)' 'MMPTLTLYHREGCGLCEQMLAELSALKSRYTFALEVVDIDEDPGLRARFNAKVPVLAVDDDILCCHFLDRKALLDRLAPA' A
#
# COMPACT_ATOMS: atom_id res chain seq x y z
N MET A 1 11.72 8.76 12.32
CA MET A 1 10.27 8.48 12.35
C MET A 1 10.04 7.36 11.34
N MET A 2 9.33 6.28 11.71
CA MET A 2 9.10 5.16 10.78
C MET A 2 7.81 5.43 9.98
N PRO A 3 7.83 5.36 8.64
CA PRO A 3 6.64 5.58 7.84
C PRO A 3 5.70 4.37 7.95
N THR A 4 4.39 4.64 7.95
CA THR A 4 3.34 3.63 7.96
C THR A 4 2.74 3.51 6.57
N LEU A 5 2.83 2.31 5.99
CA LEU A 5 2.25 1.96 4.72
C LEU A 5 0.93 1.25 4.95
N THR A 6 -0.17 1.79 4.42
CA THR A 6 -1.49 1.16 4.50
C THR A 6 -1.86 0.66 3.11
N LEU A 7 -1.90 -0.66 2.96
CA LEU A 7 -2.32 -1.34 1.75
C LEU A 7 -3.81 -1.67 1.86
N TYR A 8 -4.63 -0.91 1.16
CA TYR A 8 -6.03 -1.22 0.94
C TYR A 8 -6.14 -2.29 -0.14
N HIS A 9 -6.62 -3.47 0.23
CA HIS A 9 -6.78 -4.60 -0.66
C HIS A 9 -8.22 -5.12 -0.65
N ARG A 10 -8.49 -6.07 -1.54
CA ARG A 10 -9.71 -6.88 -1.53
C ARG A 10 -9.32 -8.32 -1.84
N GLU A 11 -10.10 -9.28 -1.37
CA GLU A 11 -9.95 -10.68 -1.78
C GLU A 11 -10.08 -10.85 -3.31
N GLY A 12 -9.26 -11.75 -3.88
CA GLY A 12 -9.30 -12.12 -5.30
C GLY A 12 -8.49 -11.23 -6.25
N CYS A 13 -7.61 -10.36 -5.75
CA CYS A 13 -6.80 -9.47 -6.57
C CYS A 13 -5.32 -9.90 -6.64
N GLY A 14 -4.89 -10.50 -7.75
CA GLY A 14 -3.49 -10.89 -7.96
C GLY A 14 -2.49 -9.71 -8.01
N LEU A 15 -2.96 -8.47 -8.17
CA LEU A 15 -2.11 -7.27 -8.06
C LEU A 15 -1.71 -7.00 -6.60
N CYS A 16 -2.55 -7.37 -5.63
CA CYS A 16 -2.24 -7.19 -4.20
C CYS A 16 -1.06 -8.07 -3.80
N GLU A 17 -1.03 -9.33 -4.26
CA GLU A 17 0.09 -10.25 -4.00
C GLU A 17 1.41 -9.74 -4.57
N GLN A 18 1.40 -9.19 -5.80
CA GLN A 18 2.59 -8.58 -6.39
C GLN A 18 3.09 -7.39 -5.56
N MET A 19 2.20 -6.48 -5.17
CA MET A 19 2.55 -5.33 -4.35
C MET A 19 3.07 -5.75 -2.96
N LEU A 20 2.47 -6.77 -2.34
CA LEU A 20 2.92 -7.30 -1.06
C LEU A 20 4.31 -7.94 -1.16
N ALA A 21 4.59 -8.69 -2.23
CA ALA A 21 5.91 -9.28 -2.47
C ALA A 21 6.99 -8.21 -2.64
N GLU A 22 6.69 -7.14 -3.38
CA GLU A 22 7.57 -5.98 -3.54
C GLU A 22 7.85 -5.28 -2.19
N LEU A 23 6.80 -5.01 -1.42
CA LEU A 23 6.90 -4.38 -0.11
C LEU A 23 7.68 -5.27 0.86
N SER A 24 7.48 -6.58 0.83
CA SER A 24 8.25 -7.52 1.66
C SER A 24 9.75 -7.48 1.33
N ALA A 25 10.10 -7.39 0.04
CA ALA A 25 11.50 -7.20 -0.38
C ALA A 25 12.08 -5.87 0.13
N LEU A 26 11.27 -4.80 0.16
CA LEU A 26 11.67 -3.50 0.69
C LEU A 26 11.79 -3.49 2.21
N LYS A 27 10.96 -4.25 2.96
CA LYS A 27 11.09 -4.41 4.42
C LYS A 27 12.46 -4.94 4.83
N SER A 28 13.11 -5.73 3.97
CA SER A 28 14.48 -6.21 4.23
C SER A 28 15.53 -5.09 4.14
N ARG A 29 15.24 -3.98 3.46
CA ARG A 29 16.16 -2.85 3.25
C ARG A 29 15.78 -1.61 4.06
N TYR A 30 14.49 -1.40 4.31
CA TYR A 30 13.93 -0.23 4.96
C TYR A 30 12.99 -0.66 6.09
N THR A 31 13.01 0.07 7.20
CA THR A 31 12.12 -0.20 8.33
C THR A 31 10.86 0.68 8.22
N PHE A 32 9.72 0.07 7.93
CA PHE A 32 8.41 0.71 7.85
C PHE A 32 7.31 -0.20 8.40
N ALA A 33 6.23 0.40 8.90
CA ALA A 33 5.03 -0.34 9.25
C ALA A 33 4.24 -0.65 7.97
N LEU A 34 3.70 -1.86 7.84
CA LEU A 34 2.81 -2.23 6.75
C LEU A 34 1.52 -2.76 7.36
N GLU A 35 0.44 -2.01 7.16
CA GLU A 35 -0.92 -2.36 7.52
C GLU A 35 -1.67 -2.77 6.27
N VAL A 36 -2.44 -3.84 6.40
CA VAL A 36 -3.20 -4.41 5.29
C VAL A 36 -4.66 -4.30 5.70
N VAL A 37 -5.42 -3.48 4.97
CA VAL A 37 -6.81 -3.13 5.29
C VAL A 37 -7.70 -3.65 4.17
N ASP A 38 -8.65 -4.51 4.51
CA ASP A 38 -9.61 -4.99 3.53
C ASP A 38 -10.72 -3.93 3.33
N ILE A 39 -10.89 -3.48 2.08
CA ILE A 39 -11.91 -2.46 1.78
C ILE A 39 -13.33 -3.01 1.83
N ASP A 40 -13.53 -4.33 1.84
CA ASP A 40 -14.86 -4.96 1.95
C ASP A 40 -15.38 -4.91 3.39
N GLU A 41 -14.48 -4.85 4.38
CA GLU A 41 -14.84 -4.68 5.80
C GLU A 41 -15.45 -3.30 6.10
N ASP A 42 -15.07 -2.27 5.33
CA ASP A 42 -15.62 -0.92 5.48
C ASP A 42 -16.39 -0.47 4.22
N PRO A 43 -17.72 -0.33 4.28
CA PRO A 43 -18.53 0.05 3.12
C PRO A 43 -18.19 1.47 2.58
N GLY A 44 -17.64 2.35 3.41
CA GLY A 44 -17.18 3.68 3.00
C GLY A 44 -15.91 3.61 2.16
N LEU A 45 -14.91 2.84 2.63
CA LEU A 45 -13.70 2.55 1.86
C LEU A 45 -14.04 1.78 0.57
N ARG A 46 -14.96 0.81 0.63
CA ARG A 46 -15.44 0.10 -0.55
C ARG A 46 -15.98 1.08 -1.58
N ALA A 47 -16.93 1.93 -1.23
CA ALA A 47 -17.52 2.87 -2.19
C ALA A 47 -16.46 3.81 -2.82
N ARG A 48 -15.42 4.16 -2.05
CA ARG A 48 -14.36 5.11 -2.47
C ARG A 48 -13.25 4.46 -3.30
N PHE A 49 -12.90 3.20 -3.00
CA PHE A 49 -11.75 2.49 -3.55
C PHE A 49 -12.09 1.22 -4.35
N ASN A 50 -13.35 0.82 -4.48
CA ASN A 50 -13.78 -0.40 -5.18
C ASN A 50 -13.20 -0.55 -6.60
N ALA A 51 -13.03 0.56 -7.32
CA ALA A 51 -12.43 0.56 -8.67
C ALA A 51 -10.92 0.88 -8.70
N LYS A 52 -10.30 1.18 -7.55
CA LYS A 52 -8.91 1.68 -7.44
C LYS A 52 -7.98 0.72 -6.70
N VAL A 53 -8.51 -0.34 -6.09
CA VAL A 53 -7.70 -1.34 -5.40
C VAL A 53 -6.81 -2.16 -6.35
N PRO A 54 -5.57 -2.52 -5.93
CA PRO A 54 -4.93 -2.18 -4.65
C PRO A 54 -4.58 -0.70 -4.52
N VAL A 55 -4.78 -0.11 -3.34
CA VAL A 55 -4.38 1.28 -3.04
C VAL A 55 -3.35 1.27 -1.93
N LEU A 56 -2.23 1.95 -2.14
CA LEU A 56 -1.18 2.11 -1.15
C LEU A 56 -1.18 3.55 -0.64
N ALA A 57 -1.32 3.71 0.67
CA ALA A 57 -1.13 4.98 1.37
C ALA A 57 0.16 4.94 2.20
N VAL A 58 0.80 6.10 2.35
CA VAL A 58 2.00 6.32 3.17
C VAL A 58 1.67 7.44 4.14
N ASP A 59 1.68 7.18 5.44
CA ASP A 59 1.44 8.18 6.47
C ASP A 59 0.11 8.94 6.27
N ASP A 60 -0.96 8.20 5.97
CA ASP A 60 -2.32 8.69 5.61
C ASP A 60 -2.46 9.27 4.18
N ASP A 61 -1.35 9.51 3.47
CA ASP A 61 -1.35 10.09 2.13
C ASP A 61 -1.41 9.00 1.04
N ILE A 62 -2.39 9.05 0.14
CA ILE A 62 -2.53 8.07 -0.95
C ILE A 62 -1.36 8.23 -1.91
N LEU A 63 -0.44 7.27 -1.90
CA LEU A 63 0.71 7.28 -2.80
C LEU A 63 0.30 6.86 -4.20
N CYS A 64 -0.30 5.67 -4.33
CA CYS A 64 -0.61 5.06 -5.62
C CYS A 64 -1.84 4.14 -5.57
N CYS A 65 -2.42 3.87 -6.73
CA CYS A 65 -3.52 2.94 -6.94
C CYS A 65 -3.17 1.98 -8.08
N HIS A 66 -3.73 0.77 -8.09
CA HIS A 66 -3.53 -0.34 -9.04
C HIS A 66 -2.12 -0.96 -9.08
N PHE A 67 -1.07 -0.15 -9.18
CA PHE A 67 0.32 -0.60 -9.27
C PHE A 67 1.20 0.05 -8.22
N LEU A 68 2.21 -0.69 -7.74
CA LEU A 68 3.19 -0.16 -6.82
C LEU A 68 4.17 0.74 -7.56
N ASP A 69 4.12 2.03 -7.24
CA ASP A 69 5.13 2.96 -7.71
C ASP A 69 6.34 2.91 -6.78
N ARG A 70 7.19 1.92 -7.02
CA ARG A 70 8.45 1.70 -6.27
C ARG A 70 9.27 2.97 -6.16
N LYS A 71 9.29 3.80 -7.20
CA LYS A 71 10.10 5.02 -7.21
C LYS A 71 9.55 6.04 -6.21
N ALA A 72 8.25 6.32 -6.24
CA ALA A 72 7.62 7.23 -5.29
C ALA A 72 7.71 6.72 -3.84
N LEU A 73 7.59 5.39 -3.65
CA LEU A 73 7.75 4.79 -2.33
C LEU A 73 9.17 4.95 -1.81
N LEU A 74 10.18 4.64 -2.63
CA LEU A 74 11.58 4.78 -2.26
C LEU A 74 11.94 6.23 -1.94
N ASP A 75 11.38 7.21 -2.66
CA ASP A 75 11.58 8.63 -2.39
C ASP A 75 11.07 9.03 -1.00
N ARG A 76 9.92 8.48 -0.58
CA ARG A 76 9.37 8.67 0.78
C ARG A 76 10.14 7.91 1.87
N LEU A 77 10.72 6.76 1.53
CA LEU A 77 11.49 5.92 2.47
C LEU A 77 12.96 6.34 2.59
N ALA A 78 13.51 7.03 1.59
CA ALA A 78 14.88 7.48 1.60
C ALA A 78 15.06 8.58 2.65
N PRO A 79 16.03 8.43 3.59
CA PRO A 79 16.44 9.55 4.41
C PRO A 79 17.13 10.56 3.48
N ALA A 80 16.54 11.75 3.36
CA ALA A 80 17.15 12.89 2.68
C ALA A 80 18.53 13.24 3.29
#